data_AF-A0A947UP23-F1
#
_entry.id   AF-A0A947UP23-F1
#
_cell.length_a   1.000
_cell.length_b   1.000
_cell.length_c   1.000
_cell.angle_alpha   90.00
_cell.angle_beta   90.00
_cell.angle_gamma   90.00
#
_symmetry.space_group_name_H-M   'P 1'
#
loop_
_entity.id
_entity.type
_entity.pdbx_description
1 polymer ?
#
loop_
_entity_poly.entity_id
_entity_poly.type
_entity_poly.pdbx_seq_one_letter_code
_entity_poly.pdbx_strand_id
1 'polypeptide(L)' 'MTETAFCYCCRVHHDKTQMRLFPTRQGYRWRCLRSIEAAASSRRERDAFGQQQSEINRQAARQAAELGRQLRQLQPFSP' A
#
# COMPACT_ATOMS: atom_id res chain seq x y z
N MET A 1 5.39 19.47 -8.14
CA MET A 1 5.12 18.03 -7.94
C MET A 1 5.26 17.74 -6.46
N THR A 2 4.26 17.12 -5.83
CA THR A 2 4.35 16.69 -4.43
C THR A 2 5.29 15.50 -4.34
N GLU A 3 6.30 15.56 -3.48
CA GLU A 3 7.17 14.41 -3.24
C GLU A 3 6.34 13.29 -2.60
N THR A 4 6.42 12.08 -3.14
CA THR A 4 5.68 10.93 -2.62
C THR A 4 6.62 9.86 -2.09
N ALA A 5 6.15 9.09 -1.11
CA ALA A 5 6.86 7.94 -0.57
C ALA A 5 5.95 6.71 -0.59
N PHE A 6 6.55 5.53 -0.76
CA PHE A 6 5.82 4.28 -0.78
C PHE A 6 5.45 3.81 0.63
N CYS A 7 4.16 3.61 0.91
CA CYS A 7 3.70 3.10 2.19
C CYS A 7 3.69 1.57 2.21
N TYR A 8 4.46 1.00 3.14
CA TYR A 8 4.52 -0.46 3.29
C TYR A 8 3.21 -1.10 3.79
N CYS A 9 2.34 -0.35 4.45
CA CYS A 9 1.05 -0.84 4.93
C CYS A 9 -0.03 -0.77 3.83
N CYS A 10 -0.15 0.37 3.15
CA CYS A 10 -1.17 0.59 2.14
C CYS A 10 -0.76 0.11 0.74
N ARG A 11 0.51 -0.24 0.54
CA ARG A 11 1.07 -0.73 -0.73
C ARG A 11 0.89 0.26 -1.90
N VAL A 12 0.80 1.56 -1.59
CA VAL A 12 0.67 2.67 -2.55
C VAL A 12 1.56 3.84 -2.15
N HIS A 13 1.74 4.79 -3.05
CA HIS A 13 2.45 6.04 -2.77
C HIS A 13 1.49 7.07 -2.12
N HIS A 14 1.99 7.79 -1.12
CA HIS A 14 1.31 8.94 -0.54
C HIS A 14 2.23 10.16 -0.57
N ASP A 15 1.66 11.34 -0.45
CA ASP A 15 2.41 12.57 -0.20
C ASP A 15 3.32 12.40 1.02
N LYS A 16 4.59 12.79 0.89
CA LYS A 16 5.61 12.63 1.93
C LYS A 16 5.28 13.40 3.21
N THR A 17 4.47 14.47 3.14
CA THR A 17 3.96 15.19 4.32
C THR A 17 3.12 14.29 5.23
N GLN A 18 2.41 13.31 4.64
CA GLN A 18 1.56 12.34 5.31
C GLN A 18 2.30 11.04 5.68
N MET A 19 3.63 11.04 5.60
CA MET A 19 4.47 9.84 5.73
C MET A 19 5.52 10.01 6.82
N ARG A 20 5.85 8.92 7.52
CA ARG A 20 6.97 8.86 8.48
C ARG A 20 7.73 7.56 8.33
N LEU A 21 9.04 7.58 8.64
CA LEU A 21 9.83 6.37 8.82
C LEU A 21 9.41 5.70 10.13
N PHE A 22 8.84 4.50 10.01
CA PHE A 22 8.38 3.71 11.14
C PHE A 22 9.39 2.59 11.44
N PRO A 23 9.83 2.42 12.69
CA PRO A 23 10.79 1.38 13.05
C PRO A 23 10.17 -0.01 12.94
N THR A 24 10.93 -0.96 12.41
CA THR A 24 10.58 -2.38 12.28
C THR A 24 11.77 -3.24 12.71
N ARG A 25 11.57 -4.56 12.86
CA ARG A 25 12.66 -5.47 13.27
C ARG A 25 13.87 -5.42 12.34
N GLN A 26 13.67 -5.15 11.05
CA GLN A 26 14.73 -5.12 10.02
C GLN A 26 15.15 -3.70 9.61
N GLY A 27 14.88 -2.69 10.43
CA GLY A 27 15.20 -1.28 10.15
C GLY A 27 13.95 -0.43 9.95
N TYR A 28 14.03 0.63 9.14
CA TYR A 28 12.95 1.60 8.98
C TYR A 28 12.15 1.36 7.70
N ARG A 29 10.83 1.58 7.76
CA ARG A 29 9.95 1.53 6.59
C ARG A 29 9.04 2.74 6.56
N TRP A 30 8.83 3.30 5.38
CA TRP A 30 7.85 4.35 5.18
C TRP A 30 6.43 3.85 5.43
N ARG A 31 5.70 4.55 6.31
CA ARG A 31 4.27 4.31 6.58
C ARG A 31 3.52 5.65 6.62
N CYS A 32 2.26 5.64 6.21
CA CYS A 32 1.43 6.83 6.32
C CYS A 32 0.95 7.03 7.75
N LEU A 33 0.71 8.29 8.13
CA LEU A 33 0.24 8.70 9.46
C LEU A 33 -0.99 7.88 9.90
N ARG A 34 -2.00 7.77 9.02
CA ARG A 34 -3.20 6.94 9.25
C ARG A 34 -2.88 5.51 9.69
N SER A 35 -1.93 4.85 9.02
CA SER A 35 -1.56 3.46 9.35
C SER A 35 -0.74 3.35 10.63
N ILE A 36 -0.05 4.42 11.02
CA ILE A 36 0.73 4.50 12.27
C ILE A 36 -0.23 4.73 13.43
N GLU A 37 -1.18 5.65 13.31
CA GLU A 37 -2.24 5.92 14.29
C GLU A 37 -3.09 4.67 14.56
N ALA A 38 -3.51 3.97 13.51
CA ALA A 38 -4.24 2.71 13.64
C ALA A 38 -3.41 1.59 14.31
N ALA A 39 -2.07 1.67 14.25
CA ALA A 39 -1.21 0.74 14.98
C ALA A 39 -1.07 1.12 16.46
N ALA A 40 -1.35 2.35 16.85
CA ALA A 40 -1.34 2.83 18.23
C ALA A 40 -2.70 2.67 18.94
N SER A 41 -3.78 2.45 18.19
CA SER A 41 -5.13 2.26 18.73
C SER A 41 -5.29 0.96 19.51
N SER A 42 -6.49 0.75 20.08
CA SER A 42 -6.83 -0.49 20.78
C SER A 42 -6.66 -1.69 19.86
N ARG A 43 -6.44 -2.88 20.45
CA ARG A 43 -6.24 -4.12 19.70
C ARG A 43 -7.41 -4.39 18.72
N ARG A 44 -8.65 -4.19 19.16
CA ARG A 44 -9.84 -4.40 18.33
C ARG A 44 -9.85 -3.47 17.11
N GLU A 45 -9.57 -2.19 17.30
CA GLU A 45 -9.54 -1.20 16.21
C GLU A 45 -8.40 -1.49 15.23
N ARG A 46 -7.23 -1.86 15.77
CA ARG A 46 -6.06 -2.24 14.97
C ARG A 46 -6.34 -3.45 14.10
N ASP A 47 -6.97 -4.47 14.66
CA ASP A 47 -7.33 -5.70 13.95
C ASP A 47 -8.37 -5.41 12.86
N ALA A 48 -9.39 -4.60 13.16
CA ALA A 48 -10.40 -4.17 12.19
C ALA A 48 -9.77 -3.38 11.03
N PHE A 49 -8.90 -2.40 11.34
CA PHE A 49 -8.15 -1.65 10.33
C PHE A 49 -7.29 -2.57 9.47
N GLY A 50 -6.59 -3.53 10.09
CA GLY A 50 -5.74 -4.49 9.40
C GLY A 50 -6.51 -5.36 8.41
N GLN A 51 -7.69 -5.85 8.80
CA GLN A 51 -8.59 -6.61 7.93
C GLN A 51 -9.06 -5.76 6.74
N GLN A 52 -9.55 -4.54 7.02
CA GLN A 52 -10.00 -3.62 5.98
C GLN A 52 -8.88 -3.28 4.99
N GLN A 53 -7.69 -2.93 5.49
CA GLN A 53 -6.55 -2.58 4.63
C GLN A 53 -6.07 -3.77 3.80
N SER A 54 -6.10 -4.97 4.37
CA SER A 54 -5.74 -6.19 3.64
C SER A 54 -6.71 -6.45 2.49
N GLU A 55 -8.00 -6.21 2.69
CA GLU A 55 -9.00 -6.36 1.62
C GLU A 55 -8.79 -5.33 0.49
N ILE A 56 -8.56 -4.06 0.84
CA ILE A 56 -8.24 -3.01 -0.13
C ILE A 56 -7.00 -3.40 -0.96
N ASN A 57 -5.93 -3.86 -0.30
CA ASN A 57 -4.70 -4.27 -0.97
C ASN A 57 -4.93 -5.47 -1.91
N ARG A 58 -5.74 -6.46 -1.49
CA ARG A 58 -6.10 -7.61 -2.33
C ARG A 58 -6.87 -7.19 -3.58
N GLN A 59 -7.84 -6.30 -3.43
CA GLN A 59 -8.64 -5.80 -4.55
C GLN A 59 -7.78 -5.03 -5.56
N ALA A 60 -6.94 -4.11 -5.08
CA ALA A 60 -6.01 -3.37 -5.94
C ALA A 60 -5.03 -4.30 -6.68
N ALA A 61 -4.49 -5.31 -6.00
CA ALA A 61 -3.60 -6.29 -6.62
C ALA A 61 -4.30 -7.12 -7.71
N ARG A 62 -5.56 -7.53 -7.50
CA ARG A 62 -6.36 -8.24 -8.50
C ARG A 62 -6.59 -7.39 -9.74
N GLN A 63 -6.98 -6.13 -9.56
CA GLN A 63 -7.19 -5.17 -10.66
C GLN A 63 -5.91 -4.94 -11.46
N ALA A 64 -4.78 -4.72 -10.78
CA ALA A 64 -3.49 -4.54 -11.44
C ALA A 64 -3.06 -5.80 -12.23
N ALA A 65 -3.31 -6.99 -11.68
CA ALA A 65 -3.02 -8.25 -12.36
C ALA A 65 -3.89 -8.45 -13.61
N GLU A 66 -5.17 -8.07 -13.54
CA GLU A 66 -6.09 -8.12 -14.67
C GLU A 66 -5.70 -7.15 -15.78
N LEU A 67 -5.46 -5.88 -15.44
CA LEU A 67 -4.99 -4.89 -16.40
C LEU A 67 -3.67 -5.33 -17.05
N GLY A 68 -2.74 -5.86 -16.26
CA GLY A 68 -1.48 -6.40 -16.78
C GLY A 68 -1.68 -7.58 -17.74
N ARG A 69 -2.67 -8.44 -17.52
CA ARG A 69 -3.03 -9.51 -18.47
C ARG A 69 -3.59 -8.93 -19.78
N GLN A 70 -4.52 -7.97 -19.68
CA GLN A 70 -5.12 -7.33 -20.85
C GLN A 70 -4.06 -6.61 -21.69
N LEU A 71 -3.18 -5.82 -21.07
CA LEU A 71 -2.10 -5.11 -21.77
C LEU A 71 -1.18 -6.09 -22.52
N ARG A 72 -0.82 -7.23 -21.91
CA ARG A 72 -0.02 -8.26 -22.60
C ARG A 72 -0.71 -8.89 -23.81
N GLN A 73 -2.04 -9.06 -23.76
CA GLN A 73 -2.82 -9.58 -24.89
C GLN A 73 -2.93 -8.56 -26.03
N LEU A 74 -2.88 -7.26 -25.71
CA LEU A 74 -2.98 -6.17 -26.67
C LEU A 74 -1.64 -5.76 -27.30
N GLN A 75 -0.50 -6.21 -26.75
CA GLN A 75 0.79 -5.98 -27.39
C GLN A 75 0.90 -6.88 -28.64
N PRO A 76 0.95 -6.32 -29.86
CA PRO A 76 1.18 -7.12 -31.05
C PRO A 76 2.57 -7.75 -30.94
N PHE A 77 2.67 -9.03 -31.29
CA PHE A 77 3.95 -9.71 -31.49
C PHE A 77 4.72 -8.93 -32.57
N SER A 78 5.78 -8.21 -32.19
CA SER A 78 6.80 -7.77 -33.13
C SER A 78 7.86 -8.86 -33.21
N PRO A 79 7.99 -9.57 -34.34
CA PRO A 79 9.03 -10.58 -34.54
C PRO A 79 10.44 -9.96 -34.59
#